data_AF-A0A1H8CRU8-F1
#
_entry.id   AF-A0A1H8CRU8-F1
#
_cell.length_a   1.000
_cell.length_b   1.000
_cell.length_c   1.000
_cell.angle_alpha   90.00
_cell.angle_beta   90.00
_cell.angle_gamma   90.00
#
_symmetry.space_group_name_H-M   'P 1'
#
loop_
_entity.id
_entity.type
_entity.pdbx_description
1 polymer ?
#
loop_
_entity_poly.entity_id
_entity_poly.type
_entity_poly.pdbx_seq_one_letter_code
_entity_poly.pdbx_strand_id
1 'polypeptide(L)'
;MKQFLTLLAKNCGSREIYDPLHEEKYVVSGEENHILITKKEPDQEIVVLRTSESDQAKEKLEQLFERFRTNIFAYLDKVKEDEGTYWRFFDVSFGVDIKVCFSQEENGWQVWMGGDLSLQTKDPVEIQLYIRGLITEFESWWMNEFRKFHQKIKEHLYDQS
;
A
#
# COMPACT_ATOMS: atom_id res chain seq x y z
N MET A 1 1.01 -9.49 11.09
CA MET A 1 0.59 -10.02 9.78
C MET A 1 -0.77 -10.76 9.81
N LYS A 2 -0.98 -11.81 10.63
CA LYS A 2 -2.32 -12.48 10.74
C LYS A 2 -3.46 -11.50 11.09
N GLN A 3 -3.26 -10.60 12.05
CA GLN A 3 -4.30 -9.63 12.48
C GLN A 3 -4.71 -8.62 11.39
N PHE A 4 -3.83 -8.34 10.43
CA PHE A 4 -3.94 -7.26 9.43
C PHE A 4 -4.85 -7.64 8.24
N LEU A 5 -4.63 -8.82 7.66
CA LEU A 5 -5.54 -9.34 6.64
C LEU A 5 -6.85 -9.85 7.24
N THR A 6 -6.82 -10.29 8.50
CA THR A 6 -8.06 -10.54 9.26
C THR A 6 -8.82 -9.24 9.50
N LEU A 7 -8.16 -8.09 9.66
CA LEU A 7 -8.83 -6.78 9.76
C LEU A 7 -9.46 -6.37 8.43
N LEU A 8 -8.73 -6.47 7.31
CA LEU A 8 -9.26 -6.27 5.96
C LEU A 8 -10.46 -7.20 5.68
N ALA A 9 -10.33 -8.49 6.01
CA ALA A 9 -11.39 -9.49 5.84
C ALA A 9 -12.59 -9.30 6.79
N LYS A 10 -12.39 -8.70 7.97
CA LYS A 10 -13.46 -8.47 8.95
C LYS A 10 -14.18 -7.13 8.78
N ASN A 11 -13.50 -6.08 8.29
CA ASN A 11 -14.00 -4.72 8.42
C ASN A 11 -14.54 -4.09 7.13
N CYS A 12 -14.22 -4.57 5.92
CA CYS A 12 -14.55 -3.79 4.71
C CYS A 12 -14.74 -4.66 3.46
N GLY A 13 -15.70 -4.27 2.61
CA GLY A 13 -15.87 -4.80 1.26
C GLY A 13 -14.70 -4.47 0.32
N SER A 14 -14.89 -4.76 -0.97
CA SER A 14 -13.87 -4.62 -2.02
C SER A 14 -13.20 -3.24 -2.07
N ARG A 15 -11.88 -3.24 -2.31
CA ARG A 15 -11.00 -2.06 -2.45
C ARG A 15 -10.23 -2.16 -3.76
N GLU A 16 -9.86 -1.02 -4.33
CA GLU A 16 -9.08 -0.98 -5.57
C GLU A 16 -7.71 -0.34 -5.31
N ILE A 17 -6.65 -1.01 -5.75
CA ILE A 17 -5.30 -0.45 -5.88
C ILE A 17 -5.06 -0.23 -7.37
N TYR A 18 -4.47 0.91 -7.72
CA TYR A 18 -4.04 1.20 -9.08
C TYR A 18 -2.57 1.60 -9.05
N ASP A 19 -1.72 0.82 -9.71
CA ASP A 19 -0.30 1.05 -9.93
C ASP A 19 -0.13 1.75 -11.30
N PRO A 20 0.01 3.08 -11.36
CA PRO A 20 0.07 3.80 -12.62
C PRO A 20 1.40 3.60 -13.37
N LEU A 21 2.47 3.15 -12.71
CA LEU A 21 3.75 2.87 -13.38
C LEU A 21 3.69 1.59 -14.21
N HIS A 22 2.99 0.58 -13.72
CA HIS A 22 2.87 -0.72 -14.38
C HIS A 22 1.50 -0.92 -15.04
N GLU A 23 0.63 0.09 -14.96
CA GLU A 23 -0.76 0.09 -15.44
C GLU A 23 -1.59 -1.08 -14.88
N GLU A 24 -1.28 -1.50 -13.64
CA GLU A 24 -1.93 -2.64 -13.00
C GLU A 24 -3.06 -2.17 -12.07
N LYS A 25 -4.25 -2.73 -12.23
CA LYS A 25 -5.37 -2.52 -11.31
C LYS A 25 -5.61 -3.79 -10.51
N TYR A 26 -5.71 -3.66 -9.21
CA TYR A 26 -5.96 -4.77 -8.29
C TYR A 26 -7.23 -4.51 -7.50
N VAL A 27 -8.15 -5.47 -7.47
CA VAL A 27 -9.26 -5.46 -6.52
C VAL A 27 -8.91 -6.35 -5.36
N VAL A 28 -8.81 -5.77 -4.16
CA VAL A 28 -8.57 -6.47 -2.90
C VAL A 28 -9.91 -6.61 -2.18
N SER A 29 -10.40 -7.82 -1.99
CA SER A 29 -11.63 -8.07 -1.24
C SER A 29 -11.43 -9.08 -0.14
N GLY A 30 -12.12 -8.86 0.97
CA GLY A 30 -12.11 -9.72 2.14
C GLY A 30 -13.33 -10.63 2.18
N GLU A 31 -13.16 -11.95 2.13
CA GLU A 31 -14.26 -12.92 2.28
C GLU A 31 -13.90 -13.99 3.30
N GLU A 32 -14.64 -14.08 4.41
CA GLU A 32 -14.55 -15.20 5.38
C GLU A 32 -13.10 -15.63 5.76
N ASN A 33 -12.20 -14.65 5.96
CA ASN A 33 -10.75 -14.79 6.23
C ASN A 33 -9.81 -14.93 5.02
N HIS A 34 -10.29 -14.63 3.81
CA HIS A 34 -9.51 -14.69 2.58
C HIS A 34 -9.36 -13.31 1.96
N ILE A 35 -8.27 -13.14 1.23
CA ILE A 35 -8.03 -11.95 0.43
C ILE A 35 -7.97 -12.36 -1.02
N LEU A 36 -8.92 -11.85 -1.78
CA LEU A 36 -8.95 -12.00 -3.22
C LEU A 36 -8.26 -10.77 -3.81
N ILE A 37 -7.21 -10.99 -4.59
CA ILE A 37 -6.54 -9.95 -5.37
C ILE A 37 -6.82 -10.25 -6.84
N THR A 38 -7.71 -9.48 -7.46
CA THR A 38 -7.99 -9.61 -8.89
C THR A 38 -7.22 -8.56 -9.66
N LYS A 39 -6.26 -8.98 -10.49
CA LYS A 39 -5.67 -8.08 -11.49
C LYS A 39 -6.71 -7.83 -12.59
N LYS A 40 -7.11 -6.58 -12.78
CA LYS A 40 -7.91 -6.14 -13.93
C LYS A 40 -6.95 -5.72 -15.04
N GLU A 41 -6.78 -6.57 -16.05
CA GLU A 41 -6.19 -6.15 -17.34
C GLU A 41 -7.31 -5.73 -18.30
N PRO A 42 -7.03 -4.93 -19.35
CA PRO A 42 -7.95 -4.80 -20.47
C PRO A 42 -8.12 -6.20 -21.10
N ASP A 43 -9.36 -6.71 -21.08
CA ASP A 43 -9.78 -7.94 -21.76
C ASP A 43 -9.29 -9.32 -21.23
N GLN A 44 -8.90 -9.46 -19.96
CA GLN A 44 -8.56 -10.78 -19.39
C GLN A 44 -9.28 -11.20 -18.08
N GLU A 45 -9.33 -12.52 -17.93
CA GLU A 45 -10.02 -13.33 -16.93
C GLU A 45 -9.56 -13.02 -15.49
N ILE A 46 -10.54 -12.98 -14.57
CA ILE A 46 -10.36 -12.69 -13.15
C ILE A 46 -9.47 -13.77 -12.53
N VAL A 47 -8.21 -13.45 -12.23
CA VAL A 47 -7.37 -14.34 -11.40
C VAL A 47 -7.87 -14.26 -9.96
N VAL A 48 -8.52 -15.33 -9.49
CA VAL A 48 -9.00 -15.48 -8.12
C VAL A 48 -8.03 -16.38 -7.36
N LEU A 49 -7.23 -15.81 -6.46
CA LEU A 49 -6.38 -16.60 -5.56
C LEU A 49 -7.25 -17.15 -4.41
N ARG A 50 -7.63 -18.44 -4.46
CA ARG A 50 -8.46 -19.09 -3.44
C ARG A 50 -7.63 -19.89 -2.42
N THR A 51 -7.59 -19.38 -1.19
CA THR A 51 -7.77 -20.05 0.12
C THR A 51 -6.88 -21.21 0.60
N SER A 52 -5.89 -21.70 -0.15
CA SER A 52 -4.75 -22.46 0.42
C SER A 52 -3.43 -21.67 0.40
N GLU A 53 -3.45 -20.46 -0.15
CA GLU A 53 -2.28 -19.65 -0.54
C GLU A 53 -2.31 -18.23 0.05
N SER A 54 -2.90 -18.03 1.25
CA SER A 54 -3.00 -16.68 1.84
C SER A 54 -1.65 -16.00 2.03
N ASP A 55 -0.55 -16.77 2.07
CA ASP A 55 0.80 -16.24 2.13
C ASP A 55 1.28 -15.69 0.77
N GLN A 56 0.84 -16.23 -0.37
CA GLN A 56 1.16 -15.68 -1.70
C GLN A 56 0.41 -14.37 -1.99
N ALA A 57 -0.87 -14.29 -1.61
CA ALA A 57 -1.62 -13.04 -1.73
C ALA A 57 -1.02 -11.94 -0.84
N LYS A 58 -0.59 -12.29 0.38
CA LYS A 58 0.19 -11.41 1.25
C LYS A 58 1.48 -10.97 0.58
N GLU A 59 2.28 -11.93 0.13
CA GLU A 59 3.57 -11.67 -0.51
C GLU A 59 3.42 -10.74 -1.72
N LYS A 60 2.36 -10.93 -2.53
CA LYS A 60 2.07 -10.07 -3.68
C LYS A 60 1.73 -8.63 -3.26
N LEU A 61 0.91 -8.44 -2.22
CA LEU A 61 0.62 -7.10 -1.69
C LEU A 61 1.87 -6.48 -1.04
N GLU A 62 2.64 -7.25 -0.29
CA GLU A 62 3.89 -6.77 0.33
C GLU A 62 4.88 -6.30 -0.74
N GLN A 63 5.08 -7.08 -1.81
CA GLN A 63 5.90 -6.67 -2.95
C GLN A 63 5.37 -5.39 -3.59
N LEU A 64 4.06 -5.27 -3.79
CA LEU A 64 3.44 -4.08 -4.37
C LEU A 64 3.68 -2.83 -3.51
N PHE A 65 3.41 -2.91 -2.20
CA PHE A 65 3.63 -1.80 -1.28
C PHE A 65 5.11 -1.47 -1.07
N GLU A 66 6.00 -2.46 -1.15
CA GLU A 66 7.45 -2.24 -1.12
C GLU A 66 7.92 -1.47 -2.37
N ARG A 67 7.38 -1.79 -3.55
CA ARG A 67 7.63 -1.00 -4.78
C ARG A 67 7.13 0.43 -4.64
N PHE A 68 5.92 0.62 -4.11
CA PHE A 68 5.34 1.93 -3.85
C PHE A 68 6.25 2.77 -2.96
N ARG A 69 6.75 2.16 -1.87
CA ARG A 69 7.66 2.80 -0.91
C ARG A 69 9.01 3.16 -1.51
N THR A 70 9.60 2.28 -2.30
CA THR A 70 10.97 2.46 -2.85
C THR A 70 11.01 3.43 -4.03
N ASN A 71 9.93 3.52 -4.81
CA ASN A 71 9.89 4.28 -6.06
C ASN A 71 8.91 5.46 -6.03
N ILE A 72 8.62 6.06 -4.86
CA ILE A 72 7.66 7.17 -4.72
C ILE A 72 7.84 8.26 -5.79
N PHE A 73 9.08 8.64 -6.10
CA PHE A 73 9.38 9.65 -7.12
C PHE A 73 8.84 9.28 -8.50
N ALA A 74 9.10 8.06 -8.96
CA ALA A 74 8.62 7.61 -10.27
C ALA A 74 7.09 7.58 -10.32
N TYR A 75 6.42 7.20 -9.22
CA TYR A 75 4.95 7.25 -9.16
C TYR A 75 4.42 8.67 -9.23
N LEU A 76 5.03 9.61 -8.52
CA LEU A 76 4.67 11.02 -8.60
C LEU A 76 4.88 11.53 -10.03
N ASP A 77 6.07 11.35 -10.61
CA ASP A 77 6.36 11.81 -11.97
C ASP A 77 5.32 11.29 -12.98
N LYS A 78 4.98 9.99 -12.91
CA LYS A 78 3.94 9.39 -13.75
C LYS A 78 2.56 10.02 -13.57
N VAL A 79 2.16 10.32 -12.33
CA VAL A 79 0.88 10.99 -12.04
C VAL A 79 0.86 12.43 -12.54
N LYS A 80 2.01 13.11 -12.58
CA LYS A 80 2.13 14.49 -13.06
C LYS A 80 2.14 14.60 -14.58
N GLU A 81 2.83 13.69 -15.25
CA GLU A 81 3.05 13.70 -16.70
C GLU A 81 1.78 13.34 -17.48
N ASP A 82 1.01 12.36 -16.98
CA ASP A 82 -0.15 11.83 -17.71
C ASP A 82 -1.45 12.49 -17.24
N GLU A 83 -2.12 13.19 -18.16
CA GLU A 83 -3.43 13.79 -17.87
C GLU A 83 -4.47 12.73 -17.51
N GLY A 84 -5.16 12.93 -16.38
CA GLY A 84 -6.17 12.00 -15.87
C GLY A 84 -5.62 10.79 -15.10
N THR A 85 -4.29 10.64 -15.01
CA THR A 85 -3.66 9.60 -14.20
C THR A 85 -3.74 9.93 -12.71
N TYR A 86 -3.92 8.89 -11.91
CA TYR A 86 -3.90 8.97 -10.46
C TYR A 86 -3.21 7.74 -9.91
N TRP A 87 -2.76 7.83 -8.66
CA TRP A 87 -2.27 6.68 -7.92
C TRP A 87 -3.26 6.37 -6.81
N ARG A 88 -3.74 5.12 -6.74
CA ARG A 88 -4.70 4.69 -5.72
C ARG A 88 -4.15 3.53 -4.92
N PHE A 89 -4.20 3.65 -3.61
CA PHE A 89 -3.91 2.58 -2.66
C PHE A 89 -4.78 2.79 -1.42
N PHE A 90 -4.57 2.05 -0.35
CA PHE A 90 -5.28 2.28 0.91
C PHE A 90 -4.33 2.19 2.08
N ASP A 91 -4.61 2.97 3.14
CA ASP A 91 -4.00 2.78 4.44
C ASP A 91 -4.46 1.43 4.95
N VAL A 92 -3.50 0.56 5.20
CA VAL A 92 -3.83 -0.82 5.53
C VAL A 92 -4.06 -1.04 7.03
N SER A 93 -3.65 -0.08 7.86
CA SER A 93 -3.94 -0.08 9.30
C SER A 93 -5.40 0.31 9.55
N PHE A 94 -5.90 1.29 8.80
CA PHE A 94 -7.21 1.88 9.00
C PHE A 94 -8.24 1.55 7.90
N GLY A 95 -7.82 0.90 6.81
CA GLY A 95 -8.70 0.52 5.70
C GLY A 95 -9.22 1.72 4.88
N VAL A 96 -8.51 2.84 4.91
CA VAL A 96 -8.91 4.11 4.29
C VAL A 96 -8.36 4.19 2.87
N ASP A 97 -9.23 4.42 1.89
CA ASP A 97 -8.82 4.65 0.50
C ASP A 97 -8.00 5.93 0.37
N ILE A 98 -6.88 5.84 -0.34
CA ILE A 98 -5.98 6.95 -0.63
C ILE A 98 -5.91 7.13 -2.15
N LYS A 99 -6.13 8.36 -2.62
CA LYS A 99 -5.99 8.74 -4.03
C LYS A 99 -5.07 9.95 -4.15
N VAL A 100 -3.99 9.80 -4.90
CA VAL A 100 -3.02 10.86 -5.21
C VAL A 100 -3.24 11.31 -6.65
N CYS A 101 -3.43 12.60 -6.84
CA CYS A 101 -3.67 13.23 -8.14
C CYS A 101 -2.78 14.47 -8.30
N PHE A 102 -2.55 14.88 -9.54
CA PHE A 102 -1.98 16.19 -9.86
C PHE A 102 -3.03 17.03 -10.59
N SER A 103 -3.36 18.20 -10.03
CA SER A 103 -4.26 19.17 -10.64
C SER A 103 -3.48 20.06 -11.60
N GLN A 104 -3.76 19.95 -12.90
CA GLN A 104 -3.14 20.79 -13.93
C GLN A 104 -3.59 22.24 -13.84
N GLU A 105 -4.86 22.48 -13.46
CA GLU A 105 -5.43 23.82 -13.29
C GLU A 105 -4.79 24.56 -12.12
N GLU A 106 -4.65 23.89 -10.97
CA GLU A 106 -4.07 24.49 -9.77
C GLU A 106 -2.53 24.40 -9.75
N ASN A 107 -1.96 23.60 -10.66
CA ASN A 107 -0.55 23.22 -10.72
C ASN A 107 -0.05 22.73 -9.35
N GLY A 108 -0.69 21.67 -8.83
CA GLY A 108 -0.43 21.16 -7.48
C GLY A 108 -0.93 19.74 -7.25
N TRP A 109 -0.34 19.09 -6.26
CA TRP A 109 -0.70 17.78 -5.76
C TRP A 109 -1.95 17.82 -4.90
N GLN A 110 -2.77 16.78 -5.00
CA GLN A 110 -3.93 16.56 -4.14
C GLN A 110 -3.91 15.12 -3.64
N VAL A 111 -4.08 14.94 -2.33
CA VAL A 111 -4.27 13.63 -1.69
C VAL A 111 -5.65 13.57 -1.08
N TRP A 112 -6.41 12.55 -1.45
CA TRP A 112 -7.76 12.31 -0.96
C TRP A 112 -7.80 11.04 -0.12
N MET A 113 -8.42 11.10 1.06
CA MET A 113 -8.56 10.00 2.00
C MET A 113 -10.04 9.73 2.27
N GLY A 114 -10.57 8.56 1.88
CA GLY A 114 -11.96 8.15 2.12
C GLY A 114 -13.05 9.04 1.50
N GLY A 115 -12.68 10.12 0.81
CA GLY A 115 -13.58 11.14 0.23
C GLY A 115 -13.17 12.57 0.57
N ASP A 116 -12.35 12.77 1.60
CA ASP A 116 -11.92 14.08 2.07
C ASP A 116 -10.56 14.47 1.45
N LEU A 117 -10.40 15.74 1.05
CA LEU A 117 -9.11 16.28 0.62
C LEU A 117 -8.21 16.44 1.86
N SER A 118 -7.18 15.60 1.96
CA SER A 118 -6.32 15.49 3.14
C SER A 118 -5.05 16.34 3.03
N LEU A 119 -4.56 16.57 1.82
CA LEU A 119 -3.42 17.44 1.52
C LEU A 119 -3.59 18.09 0.14
N GLN A 120 -3.24 19.37 0.03
CA GLN A 120 -3.02 20.06 -1.23
C GLN A 120 -1.72 20.84 -1.16
N THR A 121 -0.78 20.58 -2.06
CA THR A 121 0.54 21.24 -2.05
C THR A 121 1.14 21.38 -3.43
N LYS A 122 1.95 22.43 -3.64
CA LYS A 122 2.79 22.58 -4.83
C LYS A 122 4.21 22.08 -4.61
N ASP A 123 4.57 21.79 -3.36
CA ASP A 123 5.92 21.38 -2.99
C ASP A 123 6.11 19.87 -3.24
N PRO A 124 7.00 19.47 -4.16
CA PRO A 124 7.28 18.07 -4.43
C PRO A 124 7.88 17.34 -3.21
N VAL A 125 8.58 18.03 -2.31
CA VAL A 125 9.16 17.43 -1.10
C VAL A 125 8.08 17.13 -0.07
N GLU A 126 7.14 18.06 0.11
CA GLU A 126 6.03 17.90 1.07
C GLU A 126 5.14 16.72 0.68
N ILE A 127 4.71 16.63 -0.58
CA ILE A 127 3.89 15.50 -1.05
C ILE A 127 4.65 14.18 -0.86
N GLN A 128 5.96 14.15 -1.13
CA GLN A 128 6.76 12.94 -0.98
C GLN A 128 6.77 12.47 0.48
N LEU A 129 7.05 13.36 1.42
CA LEU A 129 7.08 13.03 2.84
C LEU A 129 5.71 12.60 3.35
N TYR A 130 4.66 13.27 2.88
CA TYR A 130 3.28 12.94 3.24
C TYR A 130 2.88 11.54 2.75
N ILE A 131 3.10 11.24 1.47
CA ILE A 131 2.81 9.91 0.90
C ILE A 131 3.66 8.83 1.57
N ARG A 132 4.94 9.11 1.85
CA ARG A 132 5.80 8.18 2.59
C ARG A 132 5.26 7.87 3.98
N GLY A 133 4.64 8.85 4.66
CA GLY A 133 3.97 8.63 5.94
C GLY A 133 2.68 7.80 5.83
N LEU A 134 1.95 7.94 4.72
CA LEU A 134 0.71 7.20 4.46
C LEU A 134 0.93 5.76 4.00
N ILE A 135 2.02 5.51 3.28
CA ILE A 135 2.51 4.15 3.03
C ILE A 135 3.17 3.72 4.33
N THR A 136 2.34 3.38 5.33
CA THR A 136 2.80 2.90 6.62
C THR A 136 3.88 1.86 6.39
N GLU A 137 5.02 2.04 7.06
CA GLU A 137 6.03 1.00 7.20
C GLU A 137 5.28 -0.24 7.66
N PHE A 138 5.06 -1.18 6.75
CA PHE A 138 4.88 -2.56 7.16
C PHE A 138 6.03 -2.77 8.14
N GLU A 139 5.73 -3.12 9.40
CA GLU A 139 6.72 -3.78 10.22
C GLU A 139 7.04 -5.06 9.46
N SER A 140 7.93 -4.94 8.48
CA SER A 140 8.33 -5.99 7.59
C SER A 140 8.73 -7.13 8.50
N TRP A 141 8.43 -8.36 8.08
CA TRP A 141 8.93 -9.54 8.78
C TRP A 141 10.43 -9.39 9.12
N TRP A 142 11.19 -8.69 8.26
CA TRP A 142 12.56 -8.26 8.49
C TRP A 142 12.76 -7.33 9.70
N MET A 143 11.99 -6.26 9.89
CA MET A 143 12.04 -5.43 11.10
C MET A 143 11.65 -6.19 12.38
N ASN A 144 10.70 -7.12 12.28
CA ASN A 144 10.32 -7.99 13.39
C ASN A 144 11.40 -9.03 13.73
N GLU A 145 12.06 -9.62 12.73
CA GLU A 145 13.24 -10.49 12.92
C GLU A 145 14.45 -9.69 13.42
N PHE A 146 14.66 -8.46 12.96
CA PHE A 146 15.71 -7.57 13.45
C PHE A 146 15.47 -7.17 14.92
N ARG A 147 14.21 -6.92 15.32
CA ARG A 147 13.82 -6.70 16.72
C ARG A 147 14.06 -7.95 17.57
N LYS A 148 13.67 -9.14 17.10
CA LYS A 148 13.95 -10.41 17.79
C LYS A 148 15.45 -10.68 17.94
N PHE A 149 16.23 -10.37 16.90
CA PHE A 149 17.68 -10.49 16.91
C PHE A 149 18.32 -9.52 17.92
N HIS A 150 17.90 -8.25 17.93
CA HIS A 150 18.34 -7.26 18.92
C HIS A 150 17.92 -7.62 20.34
N GLN A 151 16.74 -8.21 20.53
CA GLN A 151 16.27 -8.64 21.83
C GLN A 151 17.09 -9.82 22.36
N LYS A 152 17.41 -10.81 21.51
CA LYS A 152 18.33 -11.91 21.85
C LYS A 152 19.74 -11.42 22.17
N ILE A 153 20.26 -10.43 21.45
CA ILE A 153 21.56 -9.82 21.75
C ILE A 153 21.53 -9.12 23.11
N LYS A 154 20.47 -8.36 23.42
CA LYS A 154 20.31 -7.72 24.73
C LYS A 154 20.27 -8.77 25.85
N GLU A 155 19.46 -9.81 25.72
CA GLU A 155 19.36 -10.89 26.71
C GLU A 155 20.72 -11.57 26.94
N HIS A 156 21.48 -11.84 25.88
CA HIS A 156 22.81 -12.46 25.99
C HIS A 156 23.87 -11.57 26.64
N LEU A 157 23.79 -10.25 26.45
CA LEU A 157 24.70 -9.28 27.09
C LEU A 157 24.36 -9.07 28.58
N TYR A 158 23.08 -9.17 28.96
CA TYR A 158 22.65 -9.09 30.35
C TYR A 158 22.95 -10.36 31.16
N ASP A 159 22.94 -11.55 30.53
CA ASP A 159 23.32 -12.82 31.19
C ASP A 159 24.84 -12.97 31.44
N GLN A 160 25.68 -12.11 30.84
CA GLN A 160 27.13 -12.07 31.06
C GLN A 160 27.60 -10.94 32.01
N SER A 161 26.65 -10.22 32.62
CA SER A 161 26.88 -9.15 33.60
C SER A 161 26.61 -9.63 35.02
#